data_AF-A0A8E2IU56-F1
#
_entry.id   AF-A0A8E2IU56-F1
#
_cell.length_a   1.000
_cell.length_b   1.000
_cell.length_c   1.000
_cell.angle_alpha   90.00
_cell.angle_beta   90.00
_cell.angle_gamma   90.00
#
_symmetry.space_group_name_H-M   'P 1'
#
loop_
_entity.id
_entity.type
_entity.pdbx_description
1 polymer ?
#
loop_
_entity_poly.entity_id
_entity_poly.type
_entity_poly.pdbx_seq_one_letter_code
_entity_poly.pdbx_strand_id
1 'polypeptide(L)'
;MVGAGPAGVYAARHLLGVDGGTYVAGRTAPLTDRAVEVDLFERLPTPHGLVRAGVAPDHPEKKLMGQLFDAIARRPEFRFFGNVEIGRDVTVGELSDWYDAVVYAVGAASDRALGIPGEDLPGSPKLRPSG
;
A
#
# COMPACT_ATOMS: atom_id res chain seq x y z
N MET A 1 -1.61 0.15 8.78
CA MET A 1 -1.40 -0.38 7.41
C MET A 1 0.06 -0.17 7.03
N VAL A 2 0.72 -1.19 6.46
CA VAL A 2 2.13 -1.09 6.01
C VAL A 2 2.20 -1.26 4.49
N GLY A 3 2.55 -0.19 3.78
CA GLY A 3 2.60 -0.11 2.31
C GLY A 3 1.41 0.66 1.73
N ALA A 4 1.70 1.72 0.96
CA ALA A 4 0.72 2.61 0.34
C ALA A 4 0.46 2.30 -1.14
N GLY A 5 0.71 1.06 -1.56
CA GLY A 5 0.28 0.54 -2.86
C GLY A 5 -1.23 0.29 -2.94
N PRO A 6 -1.74 -0.23 -4.08
CA PRO A 6 -3.16 -0.49 -4.29
C PRO A 6 -3.81 -1.30 -3.15
N ALA A 7 -3.16 -2.38 -2.71
CA ALA A 7 -3.69 -3.24 -1.65
C ALA A 7 -3.94 -2.47 -0.34
N GLY A 8 -3.00 -1.61 0.08
CA GLY A 8 -3.13 -0.81 1.29
C GLY A 8 -4.23 0.26 1.15
N VAL A 9 -4.28 0.95 0.01
CA VAL A 9 -5.28 1.99 -0.26
C VAL A 9 -6.70 1.42 -0.32
N TYR A 10 -6.90 0.28 -1.01
CA TYR A 10 -8.20 -0.37 -1.05
C TYR A 10 -8.65 -0.87 0.33
N ALA A 11 -7.75 -1.52 1.08
CA ALA A 11 -8.08 -1.98 2.42
C ALA A 11 -8.47 -0.82 3.35
N ALA A 12 -7.71 0.27 3.32
CA ALA A 12 -8.03 1.49 4.06
C ALA A 12 -9.41 2.06 3.68
N ARG A 13 -9.72 2.14 2.38
CA ARG A 13 -11.03 2.61 1.89
C ARG A 13 -12.19 1.82 2.46
N HIS A 14 -12.07 0.49 2.47
CA HIS A 14 -13.10 -0.40 2.99
C HIS A 14 -13.27 -0.29 4.51
N LEU A 15 -12.16 -0.21 5.25
CA LEU A 15 -12.19 0.00 6.71
C LEU A 15 -12.81 1.33 7.10
N LEU A 16 -12.52 2.39 6.34
CA LEU A 16 -13.05 3.74 6.58
C LEU A 16 -14.49 3.93 6.05
N GLY A 17 -15.10 2.93 5.43
CA GLY A 17 -16.47 3.01 4.94
C GLY A 17 -16.67 4.05 3.82
N VAL A 18 -15.62 4.42 3.08
CA VAL A 18 -15.70 5.41 2.00
C VAL A 18 -16.68 4.93 0.92
N ASP A 19 -17.48 5.85 0.38
CA ASP A 19 -18.55 5.58 -0.61
C ASP A 19 -19.61 4.55 -0.15
N GLY A 20 -19.86 4.44 1.16
CA GLY A 20 -20.85 3.52 1.73
C GLY A 20 -20.27 2.17 2.13
N GLY A 21 -18.97 1.94 1.91
CA GLY A 21 -18.23 0.80 2.44
C GLY A 21 -18.01 -0.34 1.44
N THR A 22 -18.21 -1.56 1.90
CA THR A 22 -17.85 -2.79 1.20
C THR A 22 -19.11 -3.48 0.68
N TYR A 23 -19.04 -4.07 -0.51
CA TYR A 23 -20.13 -4.90 -1.01
C TYR A 23 -20.10 -6.26 -0.32
N VAL A 24 -21.07 -6.49 0.57
CA VAL A 24 -21.20 -7.71 1.38
C VAL A 24 -22.67 -8.10 1.50
N ALA A 25 -22.96 -9.40 1.43
CA ALA A 25 -24.33 -9.93 1.55
C ALA A 25 -25.36 -9.25 0.61
N GLY A 26 -24.96 -8.95 -0.62
CA GLY A 26 -25.85 -8.42 -1.66
C GLY A 26 -26.06 -6.90 -1.63
N ARG A 27 -25.40 -6.16 -0.72
CA ARG A 27 -25.51 -4.69 -0.63
C ARG A 27 -24.18 -4.04 -0.27
N THR A 28 -24.05 -2.74 -0.52
CA THR A 28 -22.93 -1.94 0.01
C THR A 28 -23.23 -1.53 1.44
N ALA A 29 -22.33 -1.87 2.37
CA ALA A 29 -22.46 -1.52 3.79
C ALA A 29 -21.07 -1.37 4.43
N PRO A 30 -20.96 -0.67 5.58
CA PRO A 30 -19.73 -0.66 6.37
C PRO A 30 -19.29 -2.08 6.72
N LEU A 31 -17.97 -2.32 6.73
CA LEU A 31 -17.41 -3.62 7.09
C LEU A 31 -17.60 -3.94 8.58
N THR A 32 -17.68 -2.89 9.39
CA THR A 32 -17.83 -2.94 10.84
C THR A 32 -18.71 -1.78 11.30
N ASP A 33 -19.37 -1.94 12.44
CA ASP A 33 -20.14 -0.90 13.14
C ASP A 33 -19.26 -0.06 14.09
N ARG A 34 -18.01 -0.48 14.30
CA ARG A 34 -17.03 0.25 15.13
C ARG A 34 -16.40 1.40 14.36
N ALA A 35 -16.06 2.46 15.09
CA ALA A 35 -15.17 3.49 14.57
C ALA A 35 -13.78 2.88 14.30
N VAL A 36 -13.22 3.17 13.13
CA VAL A 36 -11.90 2.69 12.72
C VAL A 36 -11.05 3.88 12.31
N GLU A 37 -9.87 3.98 12.90
CA GLU A 37 -8.82 4.89 12.47
C GLU A 37 -7.77 4.10 11.66
N VAL A 38 -7.22 4.72 10.62
CA VAL A 38 -6.26 4.07 9.73
C VAL A 38 -5.01 4.93 9.58
N ASP A 39 -3.89 4.37 10.04
CA ASP A 39 -2.56 4.88 9.75
C ASP A 39 -1.92 4.07 8.63
N LEU A 40 -1.46 4.77 7.60
CA LEU A 40 -0.81 4.18 6.43
C LEU A 40 0.67 4.57 6.40
N PHE A 41 1.53 3.61 6.70
CA PHE A 41 2.98 3.75 6.65
C PHE A 41 3.53 3.39 5.27
N GLU A 42 4.45 4.20 4.75
CA GLU A 42 5.12 3.99 3.48
C GLU A 42 6.60 4.37 3.58
N ARG A 43 7.47 3.52 3.06
CA ARG A 43 8.92 3.75 3.04
C ARG A 43 9.29 4.89 2.09
N LEU A 44 8.54 5.05 1.00
CA LEU A 44 8.73 6.16 0.07
C LEU A 44 8.09 7.45 0.60
N PRO A 45 8.60 8.64 0.19
CA PRO A 45 8.00 9.91 0.59
C PRO A 45 6.63 10.18 -0.05
N THR A 46 6.29 9.46 -1.12
CA THR A 46 5.02 9.62 -1.83
C THR A 46 4.17 8.35 -1.75
N PRO A 47 2.83 8.46 -1.62
CA PRO A 47 1.93 7.32 -1.70
C PRO A 47 1.96 6.65 -3.09
N HIS A 48 1.22 5.55 -3.24
CA HIS A 48 0.96 4.78 -4.48
C HIS A 48 1.92 3.63 -4.84
N GLY A 49 3.03 3.44 -4.10
CA GLY A 49 3.95 2.31 -4.32
C GLY A 49 4.34 2.09 -5.79
N LEU A 50 4.28 0.84 -6.28
CA LEU A 50 4.64 0.45 -7.65
C LEU A 50 3.76 1.05 -8.76
N VAL A 51 2.61 1.63 -8.46
CA VAL A 51 1.79 2.32 -9.48
C VAL A 51 2.56 3.48 -10.11
N ARG A 52 3.55 4.03 -9.40
CA ARG A 52 4.49 5.02 -9.94
C ARG A 52 5.70 4.40 -10.65
N ALA A 53 6.17 3.24 -10.22
CA ALA A 53 7.43 2.64 -10.67
C ALA A 53 7.32 1.55 -11.75
N GLY A 54 6.18 0.85 -11.85
CA GLY A 54 6.00 -0.30 -12.76
C GLY A 54 4.91 -0.14 -13.83
N VAL A 55 3.93 0.74 -13.62
CA VAL A 55 2.85 0.96 -14.59
C VAL A 55 3.34 1.94 -15.67
N ALA A 56 3.15 1.60 -16.94
CA ALA A 56 3.50 2.48 -18.06
C ALA A 56 2.77 3.85 -17.94
N PRO A 57 3.40 4.97 -18.35
CA PRO A 57 2.89 6.32 -18.13
C PRO A 57 1.53 6.62 -18.77
N ASP A 58 1.08 5.78 -19.70
CA ASP A 58 -0.17 5.88 -20.46
C ASP A 58 -1.35 5.10 -19.86
N HIS A 59 -1.21 4.51 -18.67
CA HIS A 59 -2.26 3.67 -18.09
C HIS A 59 -3.25 4.43 -17.17
N PRO A 60 -4.58 4.28 -17.38
CA PRO A 60 -5.62 4.94 -16.59
C PRO A 60 -5.66 4.53 -15.11
N GLU A 61 -5.09 3.36 -14.76
CA GLU A 61 -5.03 2.85 -13.38
C GLU A 61 -4.32 3.80 -12.42
N LYS A 62 -3.31 4.56 -12.90
CA LYS A 62 -2.62 5.56 -12.08
C LYS A 62 -3.57 6.65 -11.59
N LYS A 63 -4.48 7.09 -12.46
CA LYS A 63 -5.45 8.15 -12.16
C LYS A 63 -6.48 7.68 -11.12
N LEU A 64 -6.94 6.44 -11.24
CA LEU A 64 -7.86 5.85 -10.27
C LEU A 64 -7.22 5.75 -8.88
N MET A 65 -5.96 5.32 -8.81
CA MET A 65 -5.25 5.20 -7.52
C MET A 65 -5.06 6.55 -6.83
N GLY A 66 -4.76 7.61 -7.59
CA GLY A 66 -4.75 8.98 -7.07
C GLY A 66 -6.09 9.36 -6.46
N GLN A 67 -7.18 9.16 -7.19
CA GLN A 67 -8.53 9.50 -6.74
C GLN A 67 -8.97 8.73 -5.48
N LEU A 68 -8.64 7.44 -5.40
CA LEU A 68 -8.96 6.61 -4.22
C LEU A 68 -8.15 7.06 -3.00
N PHE A 69 -6.86 7.33 -3.18
CA PHE A 69 -6.03 7.86 -2.11
C PHE A 69 -6.57 9.21 -1.62
N ASP A 70 -6.91 10.14 -2.53
CA ASP A 70 -7.47 11.43 -2.17
C ASP A 70 -8.81 11.29 -1.42
N ALA A 71 -9.62 10.28 -1.77
CA ALA A 71 -10.88 10.01 -1.09
C ALA A 71 -10.66 9.58 0.37
N ILE A 72 -9.70 8.68 0.63
CA ILE A 72 -9.35 8.28 2.00
C ILE A 72 -8.60 9.37 2.75
N ALA A 73 -7.72 10.14 2.07
CA ALA A 73 -6.93 11.20 2.69
C ALA A 73 -7.77 12.38 3.20
N ARG A 74 -9.00 12.56 2.67
CA ARG A 74 -9.97 13.54 3.16
C ARG A 74 -10.69 13.11 4.43
N ARG A 75 -10.51 11.86 4.89
CA ARG A 75 -11.13 11.35 6.11
C ARG A 75 -10.35 11.83 7.33
N PRO A 76 -11.00 12.39 8.36
CA PRO A 76 -10.31 12.78 9.59
C PRO A 76 -9.73 11.58 10.33
N GLU A 77 -10.27 10.38 10.12
CA GLU A 77 -9.82 9.13 10.75
C GLU A 77 -8.62 8.49 10.02
N PHE A 78 -8.09 9.14 8.97
CA PHE A 78 -6.97 8.65 8.19
C PHE A 78 -5.71 9.50 8.37
N ARG A 79 -4.56 8.85 8.56
CA ARG A 79 -3.24 9.52 8.57
C ARG A 79 -2.27 8.78 7.67
N PHE A 80 -1.43 9.55 6.98
CA PHE A 80 -0.37 9.03 6.12
C PHE A 80 1.01 9.38 6.67
N PHE A 81 1.87 8.37 6.77
CA PHE A 81 3.25 8.48 7.23
C PHE A 81 4.19 7.97 6.15
N GLY A 82 4.62 8.87 5.27
CA GLY A 82 5.64 8.59 4.26
C GLY A 82 7.06 8.68 4.85
N ASN A 83 8.02 8.12 4.12
CA ASN A 83 9.42 8.04 4.55
C ASN A 83 9.62 7.31 5.89
N VAL A 84 8.78 6.30 6.16
CA VAL A 84 8.86 5.45 7.35
C VAL A 84 8.96 3.99 6.92
N GLU A 85 10.09 3.37 7.18
CA GLU A 85 10.35 1.97 6.88
C GLU A 85 10.11 1.09 8.10
N ILE A 86 9.07 0.26 8.04
CA ILE A 86 8.80 -0.75 9.06
C ILE A 86 9.87 -1.84 9.01
N GLY A 87 10.50 -2.11 10.15
CA GLY A 87 11.67 -2.96 10.30
C GLY A 87 12.99 -2.18 10.44
N ARG A 88 13.02 -0.88 10.08
CA ARG A 88 14.19 0.01 10.25
C ARG A 88 13.89 1.17 11.20
N ASP A 89 12.87 1.97 10.87
CA ASP A 89 12.53 3.19 11.60
C ASP A 89 11.52 2.92 12.73
N VAL A 90 10.62 1.95 12.49
CA VAL A 90 9.65 1.42 13.47
C VAL A 90 9.67 -0.09 13.41
N THR A 91 9.77 -0.76 14.55
CA THR A 91 9.80 -2.22 14.64
C THR A 91 8.40 -2.83 14.51
N VAL A 92 8.34 -4.12 14.14
CA VAL A 92 7.08 -4.87 14.09
C VAL A 92 6.44 -5.03 15.48
N GLY A 93 7.27 -5.13 16.53
CA GLY A 93 6.81 -5.22 17.91
C GLY A 93 6.07 -3.94 18.33
N GLU A 94 6.67 -2.78 18.06
CA GLU A 94 6.05 -1.48 18.36
C GLU A 94 4.69 -1.31 17.69
N LEU A 95 4.55 -1.72 16.43
CA LEU A 95 3.25 -1.67 15.75
C LEU A 95 2.20 -2.55 16.42
N SER A 96 2.60 -3.69 16.99
CA SER A 96 1.69 -4.61 17.67
C SER A 96 1.26 -4.07 19.03
N ASP A 97 2.06 -3.21 19.65
CA ASP A 97 1.74 -2.53 20.91
C ASP A 97 0.85 -1.29 20.69
N TRP A 98 0.95 -0.63 19.53
CA TRP A 98 0.24 0.63 19.25
C TRP A 98 -1.12 0.44 18.56
N TYR A 99 -1.33 -0.66 17.83
CA TYR A 99 -2.52 -0.86 17.00
C TYR A 99 -3.25 -2.15 17.34
N ASP A 100 -4.59 -2.10 17.28
CA ASP A 100 -5.44 -3.28 17.43
C ASP A 100 -5.17 -4.34 16.35
N ALA A 101 -4.77 -3.90 15.16
CA ALA A 101 -4.44 -4.78 14.04
C ALA A 101 -3.44 -4.14 13.09
N VAL A 102 -2.55 -4.97 12.53
CA VAL A 102 -1.57 -4.56 11.51
C VAL A 102 -1.82 -5.35 10.23
N VAL A 103 -2.02 -4.64 9.12
CA VAL A 103 -2.15 -5.22 7.78
C VAL A 103 -0.91 -4.87 6.97
N TYR A 104 -0.22 -5.91 6.50
CA TYR A 104 0.94 -5.80 5.61
C TYR A 104 0.50 -5.85 4.15
N ALA A 105 0.68 -4.74 3.46
CA ALA A 105 0.35 -4.52 2.06
C ALA A 105 1.59 -4.08 1.26
N VAL A 106 2.75 -4.64 1.61
CA VAL A 106 4.08 -4.26 1.08
C VAL A 106 4.34 -4.70 -0.37
N GLY A 107 3.45 -5.52 -0.94
CA GLY A 107 3.63 -6.09 -2.28
C GLY A 107 4.81 -7.07 -2.35
N ALA A 108 5.33 -7.29 -3.55
CA ALA A 108 6.53 -8.08 -3.79
C ALA A 108 7.64 -7.12 -4.27
N ALA A 109 8.64 -6.87 -3.43
CA ALA A 109 9.72 -5.94 -3.72
C ALA A 109 10.91 -6.59 -4.46
N SER A 110 10.99 -7.92 -4.51
CA SER A 110 12.08 -8.67 -5.11
C SER A 110 11.62 -9.40 -6.36
N ASP A 111 12.39 -9.29 -7.44
CA ASP A 111 12.22 -10.11 -8.63
C ASP A 111 12.59 -11.57 -8.36
N ARG A 112 11.95 -12.49 -9.09
CA ARG A 112 12.33 -13.90 -9.09
C ARG A 112 13.52 -14.10 -10.03
N ALA A 113 14.63 -14.62 -9.49
CA ALA A 113 15.77 -14.99 -10.32
C ALA A 113 15.36 -16.05 -11.36
N LEU A 114 15.87 -15.92 -12.60
CA LEU A 114 15.64 -16.87 -13.68
C LEU A 114 16.40 -18.18 -13.46
N GLY A 115 17.53 -18.13 -12.74
CA GLY A 115 18.35 -19.30 -12.41
C GLY A 115 19.11 -19.86 -13.62
N ILE A 116 19.33 -19.04 -14.65
CA ILE A 116 19.99 -19.48 -15.89
C ILE A 116 21.45 -18.98 -15.96
N PRO A 117 22.38 -19.77 -16.52
CA PRO A 117 23.73 -19.30 -16.79
C PRO A 117 23.70 -18.04 -17.67
N GLY A 118 24.37 -16.97 -17.23
CA GLY A 118 24.41 -15.69 -17.93
C GLY A 118 23.43 -14.62 -17.42
N GLU A 119 22.61 -14.92 -16.41
CA GLU A 119 21.64 -13.97 -15.83
C GLU A 119 22.31 -12.72 -15.19
N ASP A 120 23.59 -12.81 -14.80
CA ASP A 120 24.36 -11.70 -14.21
C ASP A 120 25.26 -10.97 -15.21
N LEU A 121 25.15 -11.27 -16.52
CA LEU A 121 25.97 -10.62 -17.55
C LEU A 121 25.54 -9.15 -17.78
N PRO A 122 26.49 -8.26 -18.12
CA PRO A 122 26.18 -6.89 -18.54
C PRO A 122 25.20 -6.90 -19.72
N GLY A 123 24.02 -6.29 -19.54
CA GLY A 123 22.93 -6.30 -20.54
C GLY A 123 21.75 -7.21 -20.19
N SER A 124 21.87 -8.04 -19.15
CA SER A 124 20.73 -8.72 -18.53
C SER A 124 19.95 -7.72 -17.66
N PRO A 125 18.67 -7.44 -17.95
CA PRO A 125 17.89 -6.51 -17.14
C PRO A 125 17.59 -7.13 -15.77
N LYS A 126 18.35 -6.73 -14.75
CA LYS A 126 17.90 -6.73 -13.36
C LYS A 126 17.57 -5.28 -13.00
N LEU A 127 16.35 -5.00 -12.56
CA LEU A 127 16.07 -3.68 -12.00
C LEU A 127 16.76 -3.64 -10.63
N ARG A 128 17.90 -2.95 -10.53
CA ARG A 128 18.67 -2.81 -9.28
C ARG A 128 17.74 -2.37 -8.14
N PRO A 129 17.76 -3.04 -6.97
CA PRO A 129 17.20 -2.43 -5.77
C PRO A 129 18.05 -1.20 -5.43
N SER A 130 17.44 -0.03 -5.40
CA SER A 130 18.03 1.19 -4.86
C SER A 130 18.26 0.98 -3.36
N GLY A 131 19.52 1.04 -2.93
CA GLY A 131 19.90 1.09 -1.51
C GLY A 131 19.58 2.41 -0.84
#